data_AF-A0A183E8E1-F1
#
_entry.id   AF-A0A183E8E1-F1
#
_cell.length_a   1.000
_cell.length_b   1.000
_cell.length_c   1.000
_cell.angle_alpha   90.00
_cell.angle_beta   90.00
_cell.angle_gamma   90.00
#
_symmetry.space_group_name_H-M   'P 1'
#
loop_
_entity.id
_entity.type
_entity.pdbx_description
1 polymer ?
#
loop_
_entity_poly.entity_id
_entity_poly.type
_entity_poly.pdbx_seq_one_letter_code
_entity_poly.pdbx_strand_id
1 'polypeptide(L)'
;MPFLISLTILQDTPVSSPKVSTSSSPREETEDAAGEDDSDSARFPHLDFDFLQPNRIRDAEGRLASDPDYCPRTLYVPEGFMKKQTPGHRQWWAAKSAYFDTVLFFKVGKFYEMYHMDAVIGVENLNLNYMRGGFAHCGFPEVAYGRFADQLVNRGFKVARVEQTETPSQLESRNKAEKANDKVVRREVCNIATSGTRTYGVLDGNDQQGIIELMDSTARYLYAIAERGSDRMEYGVCFVDTTVGRFYIGRFSDSGSRSALRTLFAHHQPAQILYERGRVSASTMAVYNNALSAVAKEALIPKKEFLTAENTLKLLANEKYFGGTYEKWPVVLLKMIDRSSLVPKCDSAYEASMSALGAVIWYLKRCLVDVDMISMRQFELYKPVDLTGPLPEEKEEPKTGEALWRGRRLVLDGLTLKHLNIVPPVGGINKFVARDPVTAKYALFNVINKCITPADAIQWVTEAGSKKFIQRATECLRKVPDLERLVQKIHTFGLKYRAEEHPDSRAQMFETMRYNKRKIRDLVQALEGFERVLELRSEFMRNFGSISRSACI
;
A
#
# COMPACT_ATOMS: atom_id res chain seq x y z
N MET A 1 7.45 -14.56 -5.87
CA MET A 1 8.70 -15.02 -6.52
C MET A 1 9.73 -13.92 -6.88
N PRO A 2 9.62 -12.61 -6.57
CA PRO A 2 10.72 -11.69 -6.90
C PRO A 2 11.92 -11.78 -5.93
N PHE A 3 11.72 -12.12 -4.65
CA PHE A 3 12.82 -12.20 -3.67
C PHE A 3 13.75 -13.41 -3.84
N LEU A 4 13.21 -14.58 -4.25
CA LEU A 4 14.04 -15.75 -4.58
C LEU A 4 14.83 -15.54 -5.87
N ILE A 5 14.24 -14.85 -6.86
CA ILE A 5 14.95 -14.43 -8.08
C ILE A 5 16.06 -13.43 -7.73
N SER A 6 15.87 -12.57 -6.73
CA SER A 6 16.92 -11.66 -6.26
C SER A 6 18.12 -12.38 -5.64
N LEU A 7 17.93 -13.53 -4.96
CA LEU A 7 19.03 -14.36 -4.47
C LEU A 7 19.81 -15.04 -5.61
N THR A 8 19.16 -15.35 -6.72
CA THR A 8 19.83 -15.84 -7.94
C THR A 8 20.59 -14.71 -8.65
N ILE A 9 20.01 -13.50 -8.72
CA ILE A 9 20.68 -12.30 -9.28
C ILE A 9 21.91 -11.90 -8.44
N LEU A 10 21.89 -12.13 -7.12
CA LEU A 10 23.02 -11.88 -6.21
C LEU A 10 24.22 -12.82 -6.43
N GLN A 11 24.06 -13.95 -7.13
CA GLN A 11 25.15 -14.90 -7.41
C GLN A 11 25.74 -14.75 -8.82
N ASP A 12 24.99 -14.23 -9.79
CA ASP A 12 25.37 -14.21 -11.22
C ASP A 12 25.80 -12.82 -11.75
N THR A 13 25.98 -11.81 -10.89
CA THR A 13 26.37 -10.45 -11.32
C THR A 13 27.82 -10.11 -10.94
N PRO A 14 28.68 -9.72 -11.89
CA PRO A 14 30.01 -9.22 -11.55
C PRO A 14 29.89 -7.89 -10.80
N VAL A 15 30.46 -7.84 -9.60
CA VAL A 15 30.49 -6.63 -8.76
C VAL A 15 31.25 -5.53 -9.52
N SER A 16 30.54 -4.50 -9.97
CA SER A 16 31.15 -3.28 -10.50
C SER A 16 32.05 -2.63 -9.45
N SER A 17 33.27 -2.29 -9.85
CA SER A 17 34.32 -1.68 -9.01
C SER A 17 33.82 -0.59 -8.06
N PRO A 18 34.25 -0.56 -6.79
CA PRO A 18 33.84 0.45 -5.82
C PRO A 18 34.39 1.83 -6.21
N LYS A 19 33.51 2.81 -6.45
CA LYS A 19 33.90 4.23 -6.53
C LYS A 19 34.11 4.78 -5.12
N VAL A 20 35.32 4.59 -4.61
CA VAL A 20 35.79 5.25 -3.37
C VAL A 20 36.02 6.72 -3.68
N SER A 21 35.38 7.63 -2.93
CA SER A 21 35.68 9.06 -3.03
C SER A 21 36.74 9.47 -2.00
N THR A 22 37.83 10.03 -2.47
CA THR A 22 38.85 10.74 -1.67
C THR A 22 38.83 12.21 -2.05
N SER A 23 38.63 13.09 -1.07
CA SER A 23 38.82 14.53 -1.21
C SER A 23 40.32 14.84 -1.09
N SER A 24 40.93 15.51 -2.07
CA SER A 24 42.34 15.90 -2.03
C SER A 24 42.56 17.42 -2.13
N SER A 25 43.64 17.87 -1.50
CA SER A 25 44.37 19.14 -1.69
C SER A 25 45.86 18.86 -1.35
N PRO A 26 46.84 19.56 -1.94
CA PRO A 26 47.80 18.88 -2.81
C PRO A 26 49.25 18.72 -2.31
N ARG A 27 49.87 17.64 -2.84
CA ARG A 27 51.26 17.39 -3.27
C ARG A 27 52.43 17.44 -2.27
N GLU A 28 53.11 16.30 -2.18
CA GLU A 28 54.57 16.17 -2.38
C GLU A 28 54.85 14.83 -3.08
N GLU A 29 55.77 14.86 -4.05
CA GLU A 29 56.16 13.77 -4.95
C GLU A 29 57.26 12.90 -4.33
N THR A 30 57.12 11.57 -4.39
CA THR A 30 58.27 10.64 -4.53
C THR A 30 57.82 9.28 -5.09
N GLU A 31 58.34 9.00 -6.29
CA GLU A 31 58.89 7.77 -6.86
C GLU A 31 58.20 6.40 -6.70
N ASP A 32 58.05 5.78 -7.88
CA ASP A 32 57.43 4.51 -8.19
C ASP A 32 58.08 3.30 -7.51
N ALA A 33 57.25 2.47 -6.88
CA ALA A 33 57.50 1.05 -6.70
C ALA A 33 56.25 0.28 -7.14
N ALA A 34 56.43 -0.59 -8.13
CA ALA A 34 55.40 -1.46 -8.68
C ALA A 34 54.67 -2.24 -7.57
N GLY A 35 53.40 -1.91 -7.37
CA GLY A 35 52.48 -2.62 -6.49
C GLY A 35 51.49 -3.42 -7.33
N GLU A 36 51.38 -4.70 -7.00
CA GLU A 36 50.52 -5.70 -7.61
C GLU A 36 49.07 -5.20 -7.79
N ASP A 37 48.52 -5.51 -8.96
CA ASP A 37 47.14 -5.26 -9.35
C ASP A 37 46.23 -6.18 -8.51
N ASP A 38 45.85 -5.73 -7.31
CA ASP A 38 44.94 -6.45 -6.41
C ASP A 38 43.50 -6.31 -6.93
N SER A 39 43.17 -7.11 -7.94
CA SER A 39 41.84 -7.23 -8.53
C SER A 39 40.91 -8.13 -7.69
N ASP A 40 41.04 -8.12 -6.36
CA ASP A 40 40.17 -8.92 -5.49
C ASP A 40 38.85 -8.16 -5.29
N SER A 41 37.85 -8.52 -6.09
CA SER A 41 36.47 -8.09 -5.87
C SER A 41 36.03 -8.65 -4.51
N ALA A 42 36.16 -7.86 -3.45
CA ALA A 42 35.89 -8.30 -2.08
C ALA A 42 34.47 -8.88 -1.95
N ARG A 43 34.38 -10.20 -1.91
CA ARG A 43 33.14 -10.95 -1.73
C ARG A 43 32.61 -10.68 -0.33
N PHE A 44 31.35 -10.26 -0.22
CA PHE A 44 30.79 -9.91 1.08
C PHE A 44 30.50 -11.15 1.94
N PRO A 45 30.82 -11.16 3.25
CA PRO A 45 30.72 -12.36 4.09
C PRO A 45 29.32 -12.99 4.18
N HIS A 46 28.27 -12.21 3.98
CA HIS A 46 26.89 -12.72 4.05
C HIS A 46 26.56 -13.73 2.94
N LEU A 47 27.34 -13.73 1.86
CA LEU A 47 27.22 -14.71 0.77
C LEU A 47 27.76 -16.09 1.16
N ASP A 48 28.54 -16.18 2.23
CA ASP A 48 29.20 -17.41 2.69
C ASP A 48 28.54 -17.99 3.95
N PHE A 49 27.47 -17.36 4.44
CA PHE A 49 26.70 -17.90 5.55
C PHE A 49 25.94 -19.15 5.11
N ASP A 50 26.21 -20.27 5.80
CA ASP A 50 25.66 -21.58 5.43
C ASP A 50 24.13 -21.62 5.37
N PHE A 51 23.47 -20.99 6.35
CA PHE A 51 22.00 -20.93 6.45
C PHE A 51 21.34 -20.00 5.42
N LEU A 52 22.15 -19.22 4.68
CA LEU A 52 21.68 -18.36 3.58
C LEU A 52 21.97 -18.94 2.19
N GLN A 53 22.61 -20.10 2.12
CA GLN A 53 22.82 -20.76 0.83
C GLN A 53 21.46 -21.14 0.20
N PRO A 54 21.23 -20.94 -1.11
CA PRO A 54 19.91 -21.10 -1.72
C PRO A 54 19.21 -22.44 -1.44
N ASN A 55 19.98 -23.53 -1.32
CA ASN A 55 19.49 -24.88 -1.02
C ASN A 55 19.33 -25.18 0.49
N ARG A 56 19.73 -24.26 1.37
CA ARG A 56 19.70 -24.41 2.83
C ARG A 56 18.84 -23.39 3.55
N ILE A 57 18.34 -22.37 2.85
CA ILE A 57 17.40 -21.38 3.41
C ILE A 57 16.17 -22.10 3.96
N ARG A 58 15.85 -21.78 5.21
CA ARG A 58 14.68 -22.29 5.93
C ARG A 58 13.83 -21.14 6.44
N ASP A 59 12.52 -21.35 6.52
CA ASP A 59 11.61 -20.40 7.19
C ASP A 59 11.78 -20.45 8.71
N ALA A 60 11.08 -19.57 9.46
CA ALA A 60 11.24 -19.50 10.92
C ALA A 60 10.89 -20.81 11.66
N GLU A 61 10.12 -21.68 11.02
CA GLU A 61 9.68 -22.99 11.50
C GLU A 61 10.64 -24.12 11.05
N GLY A 62 11.76 -23.77 10.39
CA GLY A 62 12.81 -24.69 10.00
C GLY A 62 12.56 -25.45 8.70
N ARG A 63 11.54 -25.04 7.92
CA ARG A 63 11.09 -25.71 6.69
C ARG A 63 11.85 -25.19 5.48
N LEU A 64 12.19 -26.10 4.56
CA LEU A 64 12.83 -25.77 3.28
C LEU A 64 11.81 -25.27 2.26
N ALA A 65 12.28 -24.62 1.19
CA ALA A 65 11.42 -24.11 0.11
C ALA A 65 10.57 -25.19 -0.60
N SER A 66 10.96 -26.46 -0.52
CA SER A 66 10.21 -27.61 -1.04
C SER A 66 8.99 -27.98 -0.20
N ASP A 67 8.90 -27.50 1.04
CA ASP A 67 7.80 -27.76 1.95
C ASP A 67 6.55 -26.97 1.50
N PRO A 68 5.36 -27.60 1.38
CA PRO A 68 4.11 -26.92 1.01
C PRO A 68 3.75 -25.73 1.92
N ASP A 69 4.10 -25.82 3.20
CA ASP A 69 3.82 -24.82 4.22
C ASP A 69 4.99 -23.86 4.47
N TYR A 70 6.01 -23.86 3.59
CA TYR A 70 7.13 -22.92 3.64
C TYR A 70 6.65 -21.46 3.62
N CYS A 71 7.14 -20.64 4.54
CA CYS A 71 6.89 -19.21 4.58
C CYS A 71 8.08 -18.41 4.02
N PRO A 72 8.03 -17.91 2.77
CA PRO A 72 9.15 -17.18 2.16
C PRO A 72 9.40 -15.80 2.79
N ARG A 73 8.54 -15.37 3.72
CA ARG A 73 8.61 -14.06 4.40
C ARG A 73 9.41 -14.10 5.69
N THR A 74 9.82 -15.29 6.11
CA THR A 74 10.59 -15.50 7.34
C THR A 74 11.85 -16.29 7.05
N LEU A 75 12.84 -16.20 7.92
CA LEU A 75 14.12 -16.88 7.82
C LEU A 75 14.52 -17.44 9.17
N TYR A 76 14.91 -18.72 9.20
CA TYR A 76 15.58 -19.31 10.36
C TYR A 76 17.04 -18.83 10.42
N VAL A 77 17.38 -18.17 11.53
CA VAL A 77 18.76 -17.73 11.81
C VAL A 77 19.27 -18.56 13.00
N PRO A 78 20.36 -19.35 12.84
CA PRO A 78 20.85 -20.22 13.91
C PRO A 78 21.18 -19.48 15.20
N GLU A 79 20.79 -20.03 16.34
CA GLU A 79 21.02 -19.39 17.66
C GLU A 79 22.52 -19.15 17.93
N GLY A 80 23.37 -20.12 17.55
CA GLY A 80 24.82 -19.98 17.64
C GLY A 80 25.39 -18.83 16.81
N PHE A 81 24.78 -18.52 15.66
CA PHE A 81 25.12 -17.34 14.86
C PHE A 81 24.65 -16.05 15.55
N MET A 82 23.40 -16.02 16.04
CA MET A 82 22.81 -14.87 16.75
C MET A 82 23.61 -14.46 17.99
N LYS A 83 24.12 -15.44 18.75
CA LYS A 83 24.96 -15.21 19.94
C LYS A 83 26.29 -14.53 19.61
N LYS A 84 26.87 -14.81 18.43
CA LYS A 84 28.12 -14.20 17.96
C LYS A 84 27.94 -12.77 17.43
N GLN A 85 26.71 -12.35 17.13
CA GLN A 85 26.45 -10.99 16.63
C GLN A 85 26.55 -9.94 17.75
N THR A 86 27.00 -8.74 17.38
CA THR A 86 26.91 -7.56 18.25
C THR A 86 25.44 -7.27 18.60
N PRO A 87 25.16 -6.64 19.76
CA PRO A 87 23.77 -6.41 20.19
C PRO A 87 22.89 -5.69 19.15
N GLY A 88 23.44 -4.71 18.44
CA GLY A 88 22.72 -4.00 17.36
C GLY A 88 22.45 -4.89 16.14
N HIS A 89 23.45 -5.64 15.67
CA HIS A 89 23.28 -6.57 14.54
C HIS A 89 22.34 -7.72 14.90
N ARG A 90 22.32 -8.16 16.15
CA ARG A 90 21.36 -9.17 16.63
C ARG A 90 19.92 -8.69 16.49
N GLN A 91 19.63 -7.42 16.83
CA GLN A 91 18.30 -6.83 16.59
C GLN A 91 17.97 -6.78 15.09
N TRP A 92 18.93 -6.43 14.24
CA TRP A 92 18.73 -6.45 12.79
C TRP A 92 18.44 -7.85 12.25
N TRP A 93 19.22 -8.87 12.64
CA TRP A 93 18.99 -10.26 12.23
C TRP A 93 17.66 -10.81 12.75
N ALA A 94 17.23 -10.41 13.95
CA ALA A 94 15.91 -10.75 14.48
C ALA A 94 14.79 -10.14 13.62
N ALA A 95 14.92 -8.86 13.23
CA ALA A 95 13.99 -8.23 12.31
C ALA A 95 14.01 -8.90 10.92
N LYS A 96 15.20 -9.20 10.37
CA LYS A 96 15.35 -9.87 9.07
C LYS A 96 14.78 -11.29 9.10
N SER A 97 14.91 -12.00 10.21
CA SER A 97 14.30 -13.31 10.43
C SER A 97 12.78 -13.26 10.35
N ALA A 98 12.14 -12.20 10.88
CA ALA A 98 10.68 -12.03 10.82
C ALA A 98 10.17 -11.41 9.49
N TYR A 99 11.03 -10.68 8.77
CA TYR A 99 10.71 -9.91 7.57
C TYR A 99 11.74 -10.14 6.47
N PHE A 100 11.95 -11.41 6.10
CA PHE A 100 12.98 -11.81 5.14
C PHE A 100 12.73 -11.27 3.72
N ASP A 101 11.45 -11.06 3.39
CA ASP A 101 10.96 -10.52 2.13
C ASP A 101 10.95 -8.99 2.07
N THR A 102 11.59 -8.30 3.02
CA THR A 102 11.46 -6.86 3.21
C THR A 102 12.82 -6.21 3.42
N VAL A 103 13.08 -5.11 2.71
CA VAL A 103 14.28 -4.28 2.88
C VAL A 103 14.16 -3.49 4.18
N LEU A 104 15.13 -3.60 5.08
CA LEU A 104 15.09 -2.94 6.37
C LEU A 104 15.82 -1.60 6.29
N PHE A 105 15.09 -0.50 6.44
CA PHE A 105 15.66 0.80 6.77
C PHE A 105 15.83 0.86 8.28
N PHE A 106 17.03 0.54 8.74
CA PHE A 106 17.34 0.31 10.15
C PHE A 106 17.92 1.57 10.80
N LYS A 107 17.18 2.18 11.73
CA LYS A 107 17.57 3.45 12.34
C LYS A 107 18.82 3.32 13.23
N VAL A 108 19.85 4.10 12.92
CA VAL A 108 21.06 4.25 13.74
C VAL A 108 21.39 5.74 13.87
N GLY A 109 21.04 6.31 15.02
CA GLY A 109 21.12 7.75 15.23
C GLY A 109 20.27 8.48 14.19
N LYS A 110 20.87 9.46 13.50
CA LYS A 110 20.19 10.28 12.49
C LYS A 110 20.04 9.60 11.11
N PHE A 111 20.55 8.38 10.93
CA PHE A 111 20.62 7.69 9.65
C PHE A 111 19.72 6.46 9.63
N TYR A 112 19.17 6.14 8.47
CA TYR A 112 18.71 4.79 8.18
C TYR A 112 19.85 4.04 7.48
N GLU A 113 20.22 2.91 8.06
CA GLU A 113 21.26 2.03 7.56
C GLU A 113 20.63 0.75 6.99
N MET A 114 21.31 0.17 6.01
CA MET A 114 20.96 -1.07 5.33
C MET A 114 22.18 -1.97 5.37
N TYR A 115 21.99 -3.24 5.73
CA TYR A 115 23.10 -4.19 5.92
C TYR A 115 22.96 -5.40 5.01
N HIS A 116 24.10 -6.01 4.67
CA HIS A 116 24.19 -7.28 3.96
C HIS A 116 23.38 -7.22 2.64
N MET A 117 22.43 -8.14 2.43
CA MET A 117 21.55 -8.19 1.27
C MET A 117 20.76 -6.90 1.04
N ASP A 118 20.41 -6.16 2.10
CA ASP A 118 19.70 -4.89 1.96
C ASP A 118 20.64 -3.83 1.42
N ALA A 119 21.89 -3.79 1.88
CA ALA A 119 22.89 -2.83 1.40
C ALA A 119 23.14 -2.97 -0.11
N VAL A 120 23.19 -4.21 -0.61
CA VAL A 120 23.33 -4.48 -2.05
C VAL A 120 22.17 -3.86 -2.83
N ILE A 121 20.93 -4.08 -2.38
CA ILE A 121 19.73 -3.46 -2.95
C ILE A 121 19.85 -1.93 -2.93
N GLY A 122 20.33 -1.34 -1.83
CA GLY A 122 20.50 0.09 -1.67
C GLY A 122 21.49 0.70 -2.66
N VAL A 123 22.64 0.06 -2.86
CA VAL A 123 23.66 0.52 -3.83
C VAL A 123 23.12 0.44 -5.26
N GLU A 124 22.55 -0.70 -5.65
CA GLU A 124 22.07 -0.93 -7.02
C GLU A 124 20.83 -0.10 -7.39
N ASN A 125 19.91 0.10 -6.43
CA ASN A 125 18.60 0.67 -6.73
C ASN A 125 18.47 2.15 -6.35
N LEU A 126 19.29 2.62 -5.40
CA LEU A 126 19.19 3.98 -4.85
C LEU A 126 20.44 4.82 -5.12
N ASN A 127 21.43 4.26 -5.83
CA ASN A 127 22.73 4.88 -6.10
C ASN A 127 23.42 5.35 -4.80
N LEU A 128 23.31 4.54 -3.74
CA LEU A 128 24.08 4.74 -2.51
C LEU A 128 25.49 4.16 -2.70
N ASN A 129 26.42 4.60 -1.86
CA ASN A 129 27.77 4.05 -1.82
C ASN A 129 27.92 3.10 -0.64
N TYR A 130 28.72 2.05 -0.82
CA TYR A 130 29.15 1.21 0.30
C TYR A 130 30.01 2.03 1.27
N MET A 131 29.74 1.88 2.55
CA MET A 131 30.57 2.39 3.63
C MET A 131 31.72 1.41 3.90
N ARG A 132 32.89 1.93 4.31
CA ARG A 132 34.04 1.09 4.68
C ARG A 132 33.67 0.20 5.86
N GLY A 133 33.94 -1.10 5.76
CA GLY A 133 33.67 -2.07 6.81
C GLY A 133 33.83 -3.51 6.34
N GLY A 134 33.74 -4.45 7.27
CA GLY A 134 33.88 -5.89 6.98
C GLY A 134 32.64 -6.56 6.38
N PHE A 135 31.59 -5.82 6.05
CA PHE A 135 30.37 -6.34 5.44
C PHE A 135 29.68 -5.28 4.59
N ALA A 136 28.81 -5.70 3.67
CA ALA A 136 28.03 -4.79 2.84
C ALA A 136 27.16 -3.87 3.72
N HIS A 137 27.40 -2.56 3.63
CA HIS A 137 26.73 -1.57 4.45
C HIS A 137 26.58 -0.28 3.66
N CYS A 138 25.38 0.30 3.64
CA CYS A 138 25.13 1.65 3.16
C CYS A 138 24.04 2.33 4.01
N GLY A 139 23.87 3.64 3.85
CA GLY A 139 22.82 4.36 4.57
C GLY A 139 22.56 5.75 4.03
N PHE A 140 21.56 6.41 4.62
CA PHE A 140 21.14 7.76 4.25
C PHE A 140 20.51 8.51 5.44
N PRO A 141 20.52 9.85 5.45
CA PRO A 141 19.96 10.62 6.55
C PRO A 141 18.43 10.53 6.61
N GLU A 142 17.85 10.66 7.81
CA GLU A 142 16.41 10.56 8.09
C GLU A 142 15.53 11.32 7.08
N VAL A 143 15.91 12.56 6.77
CA VAL A 143 15.20 13.45 5.83
C VAL A 143 14.99 12.87 4.42
N ALA A 144 15.79 11.87 4.03
CA ALA A 144 15.73 11.24 2.72
C ALA A 144 14.82 9.99 2.69
N TYR A 145 14.24 9.58 3.83
CA TYR A 145 13.37 8.40 3.94
C TYR A 145 12.29 8.35 2.86
N GLY A 146 11.45 9.39 2.76
CA GLY A 146 10.32 9.39 1.84
C GLY A 146 10.72 9.16 0.39
N ARG A 147 11.84 9.75 -0.05
CA ARG A 147 12.37 9.60 -1.40
C ARG A 147 12.87 8.17 -1.67
N PHE A 148 13.64 7.60 -0.75
CA PHE A 148 14.24 6.29 -0.96
C PHE A 148 13.23 5.14 -0.77
N ALA A 149 12.30 5.27 0.17
CA ALA A 149 11.18 4.35 0.32
C ALA A 149 10.31 4.34 -0.94
N ASP A 150 10.00 5.52 -1.49
CA ASP A 150 9.26 5.65 -2.75
C ASP A 150 9.96 4.93 -3.91
N GLN A 151 11.27 5.16 -4.10
CA GLN A 151 12.03 4.52 -5.17
C GLN A 151 12.02 2.98 -5.07
N LEU A 152 12.24 2.42 -3.87
CA LEU A 152 12.23 0.97 -3.68
C LEU A 152 10.83 0.37 -3.87
N VAL A 153 9.81 0.99 -3.28
CA VAL A 153 8.42 0.49 -3.42
C VAL A 153 7.96 0.54 -4.87
N ASN A 154 8.35 1.59 -5.61
CA ASN A 154 8.02 1.72 -7.03
C ASN A 154 8.72 0.66 -7.91
N ARG A 155 9.85 0.11 -7.44
CA ARG A 155 10.54 -1.04 -8.05
C ARG A 155 10.01 -2.41 -7.58
N GLY A 156 8.96 -2.43 -6.76
CA GLY A 156 8.32 -3.66 -6.28
C GLY A 156 8.95 -4.26 -5.01
N PHE A 157 9.90 -3.57 -4.37
CA PHE A 157 10.41 -3.97 -3.06
C PHE A 157 9.41 -3.61 -1.96
N LYS A 158 9.48 -4.33 -0.85
CA LYS A 158 8.83 -3.96 0.41
C LYS A 158 9.86 -3.29 1.30
N VAL A 159 9.47 -2.23 2.00
CA VAL A 159 10.39 -1.46 2.85
C VAL A 159 9.84 -1.43 4.27
N ALA A 160 10.60 -1.93 5.24
CA ALA A 160 10.29 -1.78 6.65
C ALA A 160 11.06 -0.58 7.22
N ARG A 161 10.35 0.30 7.90
CA ARG A 161 10.95 1.36 8.72
C ARG A 161 11.13 0.85 10.13
N VAL A 162 12.38 0.65 10.53
CA VAL A 162 12.74 0.18 11.87
C VAL A 162 13.32 1.35 12.65
N GLU A 163 12.65 1.77 13.72
CA GLU A 163 13.03 2.96 14.48
C GLU A 163 13.69 2.60 15.81
N GLN A 164 14.50 3.52 16.34
CA GLN A 164 14.86 3.49 17.75
C GLN A 164 13.63 3.89 18.56
N THR A 165 13.20 3.06 19.51
CA THR A 165 12.02 3.34 20.37
C THR A 165 12.39 3.76 21.79
N GLU A 166 13.69 3.91 22.04
CA GLU A 166 14.25 4.40 23.30
C GLU A 166 15.42 5.36 23.01
N THR A 167 15.59 6.35 23.88
CA THR A 167 16.79 7.20 23.97
C THR A 167 17.89 6.51 24.79
N PRO A 168 19.16 6.97 24.70
CA PRO A 168 20.23 6.47 25.56
C PRO A 168 19.91 6.57 27.06
N SER A 169 19.24 7.65 27.49
CA SER A 169 18.81 7.82 28.88
C SER A 169 17.71 6.84 29.30
N GLN A 170 16.77 6.51 28.40
CA GLN A 170 15.77 5.47 28.63
C GLN A 170 16.40 4.07 28.71
N LEU A 171 17.41 3.78 27.88
CA LEU A 171 18.20 2.55 27.98
C LEU A 171 18.88 2.42 29.36
N GLU A 172 19.54 3.48 29.84
CA GLU A 172 20.17 3.47 31.16
C GLU A 172 19.14 3.23 32.28
N SER A 173 17.99 3.88 32.17
CA SER A 173 16.89 3.73 33.13
C SER A 173 16.33 2.31 33.13
N ARG A 174 16.14 1.73 31.94
CA ARG A 174 15.71 0.34 31.75
C ARG A 174 16.72 -0.65 32.32
N ASN A 175 18.00 -0.47 32.06
CA ASN A 175 19.06 -1.31 32.62
C ASN A 175 19.07 -1.29 34.15
N LYS A 176 18.86 -0.10 34.76
CA LYS A 176 18.74 0.03 36.22
C LYS A 176 17.50 -0.69 36.76
N ALA A 177 16.35 -0.55 36.09
CA ALA A 177 15.08 -1.14 36.52
C ALA A 177 15.04 -2.67 36.34
N GLU A 178 15.46 -3.16 35.18
CA GLU A 178 15.44 -4.59 34.81
C GLU A 178 16.68 -5.34 35.35
N LYS A 179 17.64 -4.65 35.99
CA LYS A 179 18.96 -5.18 36.36
C LYS A 179 19.65 -5.86 35.16
N ALA A 180 19.47 -5.29 33.98
CA ALA A 180 20.03 -5.74 32.71
C ALA A 180 21.31 -4.96 32.37
N ASN A 181 22.09 -5.47 31.43
CA ASN A 181 23.32 -4.84 30.95
C ASN A 181 23.30 -4.66 29.43
N ASP A 182 22.15 -4.26 28.89
CA ASP A 182 21.99 -4.06 27.46
C ASP A 182 22.79 -2.85 26.99
N LYS A 183 23.49 -3.02 25.86
CA LYS A 183 24.41 -2.00 25.32
C LYS A 183 23.81 -1.13 24.23
N VAL A 184 22.59 -1.44 23.79
CA VAL A 184 21.93 -0.76 22.67
C VAL A 184 20.48 -0.47 23.01
N VAL A 185 19.96 0.63 22.49
CA VAL A 185 18.54 0.98 22.62
C VAL A 185 17.65 -0.05 21.93
N ARG A 186 16.38 -0.15 22.35
CA ARG A 186 15.38 -0.96 21.63
C ARG A 186 15.08 -0.38 20.25
N ARG A 187 14.80 -1.28 19.31
CA ARG A 187 14.36 -0.98 17.95
C ARG A 187 13.19 -1.85 17.56
N GLU A 188 12.22 -1.24 16.89
CA GLU A 188 10.97 -1.90 16.50
C GLU A 188 10.59 -1.52 15.07
N VAL A 189 9.92 -2.43 14.36
CA VAL A 189 9.34 -2.13 13.05
C VAL A 189 8.12 -1.22 13.28
N CYS A 190 8.16 -0.01 12.74
CA CYS A 190 7.10 0.98 12.90
C CYS A 190 6.16 1.04 11.70
N ASN A 191 6.59 0.60 10.52
CA ASN A 191 5.75 0.57 9.32
C ASN A 191 6.37 -0.35 8.26
N ILE A 192 5.53 -0.96 7.41
CA ILE A 192 5.98 -1.63 6.18
C ILE A 192 5.23 -1.03 4.99
N ALA A 193 5.99 -0.44 4.07
CA ALA A 193 5.47 0.11 2.83
C ALA A 193 5.60 -0.92 1.70
N THR A 194 4.50 -1.14 0.99
CA THR A 194 4.41 -1.94 -0.25
C THR A 194 3.65 -1.13 -1.30
N SER A 195 3.60 -1.61 -2.55
CA SER A 195 2.83 -0.96 -3.61
C SER A 195 1.34 -0.77 -3.27
N GLY A 196 0.76 -1.63 -2.43
CA GLY A 196 -0.64 -1.59 -2.01
C GLY A 196 -0.91 -0.95 -0.64
N THR A 197 0.12 -0.67 0.17
CA THR A 197 -0.04 -0.23 1.58
C THR A 197 0.54 1.14 1.89
N ARG A 198 0.94 1.92 0.88
CA ARG A 198 1.45 3.28 1.12
C ARG A 198 0.32 4.22 1.52
N THR A 199 0.49 4.87 2.66
CA THR A 199 -0.44 5.89 3.19
C THR A 199 0.03 7.32 2.92
N TYR A 200 1.25 7.53 2.40
CA TYR A 200 1.86 8.84 2.13
C TYR A 200 1.80 9.79 3.34
N GLY A 201 2.24 9.30 4.50
CA GLY A 201 2.27 10.06 5.74
C GLY A 201 3.30 11.20 5.73
N VAL A 202 3.51 11.82 6.89
CA VAL A 202 4.39 12.99 7.02
C VAL A 202 5.83 12.71 6.60
N LEU A 203 6.30 11.48 6.81
CA LEU A 203 7.66 11.04 6.46
C LEU A 203 7.85 10.85 4.96
N ASP A 204 6.79 10.60 4.21
CA ASP A 204 6.83 10.39 2.76
C ASP A 204 6.92 11.71 1.96
N GLY A 205 6.58 12.84 2.57
CA GLY A 205 6.58 14.14 1.90
C GLY A 205 7.98 14.64 1.50
N ASN A 206 8.05 15.47 0.46
CA ASN A 206 9.23 16.30 0.17
C ASN A 206 8.99 17.74 0.62
N ASP A 207 10.02 18.43 1.09
CA ASP A 207 9.94 19.84 1.50
C ASP A 207 9.86 20.79 0.29
N GLN A 208 10.34 20.35 -0.87
CA GLN A 208 10.13 21.06 -2.12
C GLN A 208 8.66 20.91 -2.53
N GLN A 209 8.00 22.04 -2.68
CA GLN A 209 6.61 22.24 -3.09
C GLN A 209 6.11 21.13 -4.06
N GLY A 210 4.96 20.52 -3.76
CA GLY A 210 4.11 19.94 -4.80
C GLY A 210 4.23 18.44 -5.13
N ILE A 211 4.62 17.54 -4.21
CA ILE A 211 4.42 16.09 -4.50
C ILE A 211 2.93 15.70 -4.55
N ILE A 212 2.02 16.55 -4.06
CA ILE A 212 0.58 16.40 -4.33
C ILE A 212 0.31 16.45 -5.86
N GLU A 213 1.14 17.12 -6.65
CA GLU A 213 0.99 17.21 -8.13
C GLU A 213 1.62 16.03 -8.89
N LEU A 214 2.48 15.23 -8.26
CA LEU A 214 3.11 14.04 -8.87
C LEU A 214 2.58 12.72 -8.33
N MET A 215 1.60 12.75 -7.43
CA MET A 215 0.83 11.55 -7.14
C MET A 215 0.14 11.12 -8.43
N ASP A 216 0.29 9.86 -8.78
CA ASP A 216 -0.66 9.24 -9.67
C ASP A 216 -2.04 9.45 -9.04
N SER A 217 -2.84 10.34 -9.64
CA SER A 217 -4.20 10.64 -9.21
C SER A 217 -5.10 9.40 -9.26
N THR A 218 -4.62 8.31 -9.86
CA THR A 218 -5.31 7.04 -9.89
C THR A 218 -5.16 6.31 -8.56
N ALA A 219 -6.31 5.92 -8.01
CA ALA A 219 -6.38 5.06 -6.84
C ALA A 219 -5.72 3.72 -7.15
N ARG A 220 -4.92 3.23 -6.21
CA ARG A 220 -4.22 1.95 -6.30
C ARG A 220 -4.61 1.07 -5.14
N TYR A 221 -5.03 -0.14 -5.46
CA TYR A 221 -5.75 -0.96 -4.50
C TYR A 221 -4.92 -2.16 -4.03
N LEU A 222 -4.96 -2.42 -2.72
CA LEU A 222 -4.61 -3.72 -2.15
C LEU A 222 -5.85 -4.62 -2.25
N TYR A 223 -5.73 -5.73 -2.96
CA TYR A 223 -6.80 -6.70 -3.16
C TYR A 223 -6.62 -7.94 -2.30
N ALA A 224 -7.73 -8.52 -1.87
CA ALA A 224 -7.83 -9.93 -1.50
C ALA A 224 -8.98 -10.58 -2.25
N ILE A 225 -8.75 -11.80 -2.73
CA ILE A 225 -9.72 -12.55 -3.53
C ILE A 225 -9.83 -13.97 -2.99
N ALA A 226 -11.06 -14.37 -2.67
CA ALA A 226 -11.41 -15.72 -2.26
C ALA A 226 -12.28 -16.38 -3.34
N GLU A 227 -11.93 -17.61 -3.73
CA GLU A 227 -12.66 -18.42 -4.71
C GLU A 227 -13.55 -19.45 -4.01
N ARG A 228 -14.77 -19.64 -4.52
CA ARG A 228 -15.70 -20.70 -4.11
C ARG A 228 -16.43 -21.30 -5.31
N GLY A 229 -16.74 -22.59 -5.21
CA GLY A 229 -17.52 -23.31 -6.22
C GLY A 229 -16.65 -24.01 -7.26
N SER A 230 -17.20 -25.08 -7.83
CA SER A 230 -16.54 -25.92 -8.86
C SER A 230 -17.04 -25.63 -10.27
N ASP A 231 -18.36 -25.42 -10.44
CA ASP A 231 -19.01 -25.34 -11.76
C ASP A 231 -19.30 -23.89 -12.19
N ARG A 232 -19.96 -23.11 -11.32
CA ARG A 232 -19.93 -21.63 -11.35
C ARG A 232 -19.01 -21.15 -10.25
N MET A 233 -17.95 -20.46 -10.64
CA MET A 233 -17.05 -19.87 -9.67
C MET A 233 -17.66 -18.59 -9.11
N GLU A 234 -17.68 -18.49 -7.80
CA GLU A 234 -17.99 -17.30 -7.04
C GLU A 234 -16.71 -16.70 -6.48
N TYR A 235 -16.57 -15.39 -6.67
CA TYR A 235 -15.52 -14.60 -6.05
C TYR A 235 -16.10 -13.82 -4.88
N GLY A 236 -15.44 -13.93 -3.73
CA GLY A 236 -15.50 -12.92 -2.67
C GLY A 236 -14.30 -12.00 -2.81
N VAL A 237 -14.54 -10.69 -2.86
CA VAL A 237 -13.49 -9.69 -3.02
C VAL A 237 -13.55 -8.67 -1.90
N CYS A 238 -12.37 -8.27 -1.45
CA CYS A 238 -12.18 -7.08 -0.63
C CYS A 238 -10.99 -6.31 -1.17
N PHE A 239 -11.12 -5.01 -1.37
CA PHE A 239 -10.01 -4.17 -1.79
C PHE A 239 -10.07 -2.78 -1.17
N VAL A 240 -8.91 -2.18 -0.94
CA VAL A 240 -8.79 -0.90 -0.23
C VAL A 240 -7.78 0.00 -0.91
N ASP A 241 -8.11 1.28 -1.02
CA ASP A 241 -7.13 2.33 -1.29
C ASP A 241 -6.62 2.85 0.06
N THR A 242 -5.37 2.51 0.38
CA THR A 242 -4.76 2.86 1.68
C THR A 242 -4.38 4.34 1.78
N THR A 243 -4.49 5.11 0.70
CA THR A 243 -4.29 6.57 0.70
C THR A 243 -5.52 7.35 1.17
N VAL A 244 -6.70 6.72 1.12
CA VAL A 244 -7.98 7.34 1.54
C VAL A 244 -8.72 6.54 2.60
N GLY A 245 -8.38 5.27 2.81
CA GLY A 245 -8.99 4.40 3.82
C GLY A 245 -10.35 3.83 3.44
N ARG A 246 -10.72 3.86 2.16
CA ARG A 246 -12.01 3.34 1.65
C ARG A 246 -11.88 1.88 1.25
N PHE A 247 -12.67 1.02 1.90
CA PHE A 247 -12.79 -0.40 1.62
C PHE A 247 -13.98 -0.67 0.71
N TYR A 248 -13.76 -1.53 -0.29
CA TYR A 248 -14.79 -2.11 -1.13
C TYR A 248 -14.87 -3.60 -0.83
N ILE A 249 -16.07 -4.07 -0.50
CA ILE A 249 -16.33 -5.48 -0.22
C ILE A 249 -17.49 -5.95 -1.08
N GLY A 250 -17.38 -7.13 -1.69
CA GLY A 250 -18.46 -7.63 -2.54
C GLY A 250 -18.24 -9.04 -3.02
N ARG A 251 -19.24 -9.54 -3.73
CA ARG A 251 -19.23 -10.87 -4.33
C ARG A 251 -19.77 -10.84 -5.75
N PHE A 252 -19.32 -11.77 -6.57
CA PHE A 252 -19.88 -11.99 -7.89
C PHE A 252 -19.57 -13.38 -8.41
N SER A 253 -20.46 -13.92 -9.24
CA SER A 253 -20.20 -15.14 -9.99
C SER A 253 -19.51 -14.78 -11.30
N ASP A 254 -18.65 -15.66 -11.80
CA ASP A 254 -17.94 -15.46 -13.06
C ASP A 254 -17.95 -16.74 -13.90
N SER A 255 -17.83 -16.57 -15.20
CA SER A 255 -17.74 -17.66 -16.17
C SER A 255 -16.30 -18.18 -16.29
N GLY A 256 -16.09 -19.22 -17.11
CA GLY A 256 -14.75 -19.78 -17.34
C GLY A 256 -13.72 -18.79 -17.92
N SER A 257 -14.17 -17.72 -18.61
CA SER A 257 -13.29 -16.70 -19.21
C SER A 257 -12.77 -15.66 -18.21
N ARG A 258 -13.34 -15.62 -17.00
CA ARG A 258 -13.04 -14.63 -15.96
C ARG A 258 -13.31 -13.19 -16.38
N SER A 259 -14.36 -12.96 -17.16
CA SER A 259 -14.66 -11.64 -17.72
C SER A 259 -15.00 -10.64 -16.62
N ALA A 260 -15.82 -11.02 -15.63
CA ALA A 260 -16.20 -10.12 -14.55
C ALA A 260 -14.99 -9.74 -13.67
N LEU A 261 -14.10 -10.69 -13.39
CA LEU A 261 -12.85 -10.45 -12.67
C LEU A 261 -11.92 -9.51 -13.44
N ARG A 262 -11.77 -9.72 -14.76
CA ARG A 262 -10.97 -8.83 -15.62
C ARG A 262 -11.54 -7.42 -15.67
N THR A 263 -12.87 -7.29 -15.73
CA THR A 263 -13.57 -5.99 -15.68
C THR A 263 -13.34 -5.30 -14.34
N LEU A 264 -13.42 -6.03 -13.22
CA LEU A 264 -13.10 -5.49 -11.90
C LEU A 264 -11.70 -4.85 -11.88
N PHE A 265 -10.68 -5.57 -12.35
CA PHE A 265 -9.30 -5.06 -12.38
C PHE A 265 -9.06 -3.90 -13.34
N ALA A 266 -9.83 -3.83 -14.43
CA ALA A 266 -9.73 -2.71 -15.37
C ALA A 266 -10.33 -1.42 -14.79
N HIS A 267 -11.44 -1.52 -14.06
CA HIS A 267 -12.09 -0.38 -13.40
C HIS A 267 -11.32 0.05 -12.15
N HIS A 268 -10.83 -0.90 -11.36
CA HIS A 268 -10.14 -0.67 -10.09
C HIS A 268 -8.78 -1.37 -10.13
N GLN A 269 -7.74 -0.64 -10.52
CA GLN A 269 -6.44 -1.24 -10.80
C GLN A 269 -5.74 -1.76 -9.52
N PRO A 270 -5.37 -3.06 -9.46
CA PRO A 270 -4.66 -3.61 -8.32
C PRO A 270 -3.19 -3.17 -8.33
N ALA A 271 -2.69 -2.70 -7.19
CA ALA A 271 -1.26 -2.54 -6.96
C ALA A 271 -0.62 -3.76 -6.28
N GLN A 272 -1.43 -4.52 -5.56
CA GLN A 272 -1.02 -5.76 -4.90
C GLN A 272 -2.23 -6.68 -4.72
N ILE A 273 -2.03 -7.98 -4.89
CA ILE A 273 -3.07 -9.01 -4.73
C ILE A 273 -2.65 -10.02 -3.67
N LEU A 274 -3.55 -10.25 -2.73
CA LEU A 274 -3.51 -11.29 -1.72
C LEU A 274 -4.46 -12.42 -2.15
N TYR A 275 -4.02 -13.66 -2.02
CA TYR A 275 -4.87 -14.82 -2.30
C TYR A 275 -4.55 -15.97 -1.36
N GLU A 276 -5.53 -16.85 -1.18
CA GLU A 276 -5.37 -18.03 -0.33
C GLU A 276 -4.54 -19.09 -1.07
N ARG A 277 -3.41 -19.50 -0.47
CA ARG A 277 -2.49 -20.47 -1.05
C ARG A 277 -3.20 -21.79 -1.34
N GLY A 278 -3.00 -22.33 -2.54
CA GLY A 278 -3.58 -23.61 -2.96
C GLY A 278 -5.09 -23.59 -3.21
N ARG A 279 -5.74 -22.41 -3.18
CA ARG A 279 -7.19 -22.26 -3.36
C ARG A 279 -7.58 -21.45 -4.61
N VAL A 280 -6.61 -21.08 -5.44
CA VAL A 280 -6.84 -20.31 -6.67
C VAL A 280 -6.83 -21.26 -7.87
N SER A 281 -7.88 -21.21 -8.69
CA SER A 281 -7.98 -22.03 -9.90
C SER A 281 -6.92 -21.66 -10.95
N ALA A 282 -6.54 -22.61 -11.79
CA ALA A 282 -5.56 -22.40 -12.86
C ALA A 282 -5.97 -21.25 -13.81
N SER A 283 -7.26 -21.15 -14.13
CA SER A 283 -7.80 -20.07 -14.96
C SER A 283 -7.63 -18.69 -14.31
N THR A 284 -7.85 -18.56 -13.00
CA THR A 284 -7.59 -17.29 -12.28
C THR A 284 -6.09 -16.99 -12.20
N MET A 285 -5.26 -17.99 -11.91
CA MET A 285 -3.80 -17.81 -11.92
C MET A 285 -3.29 -17.34 -13.28
N ALA A 286 -3.88 -17.82 -14.39
CA ALA A 286 -3.58 -17.32 -15.72
C ALA A 286 -3.96 -15.83 -15.90
N VAL A 287 -5.07 -15.37 -15.32
CA VAL A 287 -5.40 -13.93 -15.27
C VAL A 287 -4.32 -13.16 -14.51
N TYR A 288 -3.94 -13.63 -13.32
CA TYR A 288 -2.91 -12.98 -12.50
C TYR A 288 -1.56 -12.89 -13.22
N ASN A 289 -1.14 -13.97 -13.88
CA ASN A 289 0.18 -14.01 -14.53
C ASN A 289 0.21 -13.24 -15.85
N ASN A 290 -0.90 -13.22 -16.61
CA ASN A 290 -0.93 -12.59 -17.93
C ASN A 290 -1.40 -11.13 -17.88
N ALA A 291 -2.56 -10.87 -17.26
CA ALA A 291 -3.15 -9.53 -17.24
C ALA A 291 -2.49 -8.60 -16.21
N LEU A 292 -1.86 -9.19 -15.17
CA LEU A 292 -1.35 -8.46 -14.02
C LEU A 292 0.10 -8.86 -13.69
N SER A 293 0.91 -9.16 -14.70
CA SER A 293 2.29 -9.65 -14.54
C SER A 293 3.14 -8.76 -13.62
N ALA A 294 3.00 -7.43 -13.74
CA ALA A 294 3.72 -6.44 -12.94
C ALA A 294 3.19 -6.27 -11.49
N VAL A 295 2.00 -6.78 -11.18
CA VAL A 295 1.37 -6.61 -9.86
C VAL A 295 1.97 -7.60 -8.86
N ALA A 296 2.32 -7.13 -7.67
CA ALA A 296 2.81 -7.97 -6.59
C ALA A 296 1.72 -8.94 -6.11
N LYS A 297 2.09 -10.22 -5.92
CA LYS A 297 1.16 -11.30 -5.57
C LYS A 297 1.65 -12.01 -4.32
N GLU A 298 0.78 -12.10 -3.31
CA GLU A 298 1.08 -12.73 -2.02
C GLU A 298 0.18 -13.94 -1.80
N ALA A 299 0.79 -15.12 -1.77
CA ALA A 299 0.13 -16.34 -1.31
C ALA A 299 0.09 -16.37 0.22
N LEU A 300 -1.11 -16.25 0.78
CA LEU A 300 -1.35 -16.28 2.22
C LEU A 300 -1.70 -17.69 2.68
N ILE A 301 -1.19 -18.08 3.84
CA ILE A 301 -1.44 -19.37 4.48
C ILE A 301 -2.93 -19.44 4.89
N PRO A 302 -3.68 -20.48 4.45
CA PRO A 302 -5.07 -20.71 4.81
C PRO A 302 -5.30 -20.63 6.33
N LYS A 303 -6.39 -19.97 6.75
CA LYS A 303 -6.86 -19.83 8.15
C LYS A 303 -5.94 -19.04 9.09
N LYS A 304 -4.62 -19.06 8.88
CA LYS A 304 -3.60 -18.33 9.68
C LYS A 304 -3.41 -16.90 9.19
N GLU A 305 -3.28 -16.71 7.88
CA GLU A 305 -3.04 -15.42 7.24
C GLU A 305 -4.22 -14.99 6.37
N PHE A 306 -4.76 -15.93 5.60
CA PHE A 306 -6.05 -15.76 4.94
C PHE A 306 -7.15 -16.21 5.90
N LEU A 307 -7.64 -15.27 6.72
CA LEU A 307 -8.55 -15.58 7.82
C LEU A 307 -9.91 -16.09 7.32
N THR A 308 -10.52 -17.01 8.07
CA THR A 308 -11.92 -17.41 7.82
C THR A 308 -12.87 -16.26 8.18
N ALA A 309 -14.08 -16.28 7.63
CA ALA A 309 -15.09 -15.27 7.94
C ALA A 309 -15.36 -15.11 9.45
N GLU A 310 -15.40 -16.23 10.18
CA GLU A 310 -15.56 -16.23 11.64
C GLU A 310 -14.40 -15.52 12.35
N ASN A 311 -13.15 -15.84 11.96
CA ASN A 311 -11.96 -15.20 12.53
C ASN A 311 -11.91 -13.71 12.18
N THR A 312 -12.37 -13.32 10.99
CA THR A 312 -12.50 -11.91 10.60
C THR A 312 -13.49 -11.16 11.50
N LEU A 313 -14.68 -11.73 11.75
CA LEU A 313 -15.68 -11.10 12.64
C LEU A 313 -15.16 -10.96 14.07
N LYS A 314 -14.52 -12.01 14.61
CA LYS A 314 -13.86 -11.97 15.92
C LYS A 314 -12.78 -10.89 15.98
N LEU A 315 -12.00 -10.74 14.91
CA LEU A 315 -10.96 -9.73 14.83
C LEU A 315 -11.53 -8.31 14.82
N LEU A 316 -12.58 -8.05 14.04
CA LEU A 316 -13.24 -6.75 13.93
C LEU A 316 -13.97 -6.32 15.20
N ALA A 317 -14.41 -7.28 16.02
CA ALA A 317 -15.01 -7.05 17.32
C ALA A 317 -14.02 -6.57 18.39
N ASN A 318 -12.72 -6.54 18.09
CA ASN A 318 -11.73 -5.94 18.98
C ASN A 318 -12.00 -4.42 19.14
N GLU A 319 -11.85 -3.92 20.36
CA GLU A 319 -12.06 -2.50 20.72
C GLU A 319 -11.18 -1.53 19.93
N LYS A 320 -10.01 -1.96 19.45
CA LYS A 320 -9.14 -1.14 18.60
C LYS A 320 -9.70 -0.88 17.20
N TYR A 321 -10.77 -1.58 16.80
CA TYR A 321 -11.47 -1.39 15.53
C TYR A 321 -12.90 -0.89 15.74
N PHE A 322 -13.90 -1.79 15.75
CA PHE A 322 -15.31 -1.43 15.90
C PHE A 322 -15.88 -1.75 17.28
N GLY A 323 -15.19 -2.59 18.06
CA GLY A 323 -15.64 -3.05 19.37
C GLY A 323 -16.78 -4.07 19.32
N GLY A 324 -17.17 -4.57 20.49
CA GLY A 324 -18.20 -5.60 20.64
C GLY A 324 -19.64 -5.15 20.34
N THR A 325 -19.89 -3.84 20.21
CA THR A 325 -21.22 -3.29 19.92
C THR A 325 -21.48 -3.22 18.41
N TYR A 326 -22.04 -4.28 17.83
CA TYR A 326 -22.26 -4.41 16.39
C TYR A 326 -23.12 -3.30 15.78
N GLU A 327 -24.06 -2.71 16.51
CA GLU A 327 -24.91 -1.61 16.02
C GLU A 327 -24.10 -0.40 15.52
N LYS A 328 -22.87 -0.23 16.03
CA LYS A 328 -21.96 0.84 15.64
C LYS A 328 -21.10 0.47 14.42
N TRP A 329 -21.18 -0.76 13.91
CA TRP A 329 -20.40 -1.20 12.76
C TRP A 329 -20.91 -0.53 11.46
N PRO A 330 -20.06 -0.43 10.43
CA PRO A 330 -20.46 0.04 9.12
C PRO A 330 -21.69 -0.73 8.59
N VAL A 331 -22.68 0.00 8.07
CA VAL A 331 -23.96 -0.56 7.59
C VAL A 331 -23.75 -1.66 6.55
N VAL A 332 -22.71 -1.55 5.71
CA VAL A 332 -22.36 -2.57 4.72
C VAL A 332 -22.00 -3.89 5.38
N LEU A 333 -21.18 -3.87 6.44
CA LEU A 333 -20.78 -5.09 7.16
C LEU A 333 -21.96 -5.69 7.94
N LEU A 334 -22.83 -4.83 8.49
CA LEU A 334 -24.06 -5.26 9.16
C LEU A 334 -25.08 -5.95 8.23
N LYS A 335 -24.95 -5.80 6.92
CA LYS A 335 -25.75 -6.54 5.91
C LYS A 335 -25.14 -7.90 5.57
N MET A 336 -23.89 -8.15 5.96
CA MET A 336 -23.15 -9.39 5.69
C MET A 336 -23.11 -10.32 6.92
N ILE A 337 -23.69 -9.87 8.03
CA ILE A 337 -23.80 -10.64 9.28
C ILE A 337 -25.25 -11.13 9.39
N ASP A 338 -25.41 -12.40 9.73
CA ASP A 338 -26.68 -12.98 10.10
C ASP A 338 -27.15 -12.41 11.44
N ARG A 339 -28.18 -11.57 11.39
CA ARG A 339 -28.76 -10.91 12.57
C ARG A 339 -29.67 -11.84 13.39
N SER A 340 -29.97 -13.03 12.90
CA SER A 340 -30.81 -14.00 13.62
C SER A 340 -30.02 -14.80 14.67
N SER A 341 -28.70 -14.83 14.57
CA SER A 341 -27.83 -15.53 15.50
C SER A 341 -27.45 -14.66 16.72
N LEU A 342 -27.51 -15.24 17.92
CA LEU A 342 -27.05 -14.62 19.18
C LEU A 342 -25.54 -14.32 19.17
N VAL A 343 -24.78 -15.09 18.39
CA VAL A 343 -23.35 -14.88 18.13
C VAL A 343 -23.20 -14.35 16.71
N PRO A 344 -22.36 -13.34 16.46
CA PRO A 344 -22.15 -12.80 15.12
C PRO A 344 -21.65 -13.89 14.19
N LYS A 345 -22.52 -14.28 13.26
CA LYS A 345 -22.22 -15.27 12.25
C LYS A 345 -22.27 -14.58 10.90
N CYS A 346 -21.31 -14.88 10.03
CA CYS A 346 -21.35 -14.37 8.67
C CYS A 346 -22.52 -15.04 7.94
N ASP A 347 -23.27 -14.25 7.17
CA ASP A 347 -24.21 -14.79 6.20
C ASP A 347 -23.44 -15.67 5.20
N SER A 348 -23.97 -16.85 4.90
CA SER A 348 -23.33 -17.82 4.00
C SER A 348 -23.07 -17.26 2.61
N ALA A 349 -23.89 -16.32 2.14
CA ALA A 349 -23.71 -15.64 0.87
C ALA A 349 -22.47 -14.74 0.83
N TYR A 350 -22.01 -14.22 1.98
CA TYR A 350 -20.89 -13.28 2.08
C TYR A 350 -19.62 -13.88 2.69
N GLU A 351 -19.62 -15.17 3.00
CA GLU A 351 -18.51 -15.83 3.70
C GLU A 351 -17.17 -15.67 2.95
N ALA A 352 -17.17 -15.80 1.62
CA ALA A 352 -15.97 -15.55 0.80
C ALA A 352 -15.50 -14.08 0.86
N SER A 353 -16.44 -13.13 0.87
CA SER A 353 -16.15 -11.69 0.93
C SER A 353 -15.56 -11.31 2.29
N MET A 354 -16.11 -11.87 3.37
CA MET A 354 -15.63 -11.68 4.73
C MET A 354 -14.27 -12.34 4.96
N SER A 355 -14.02 -13.49 4.32
CA SER A 355 -12.70 -14.14 4.28
C SER A 355 -11.66 -13.25 3.57
N ALA A 356 -12.01 -12.68 2.41
CA ALA A 356 -11.17 -11.72 1.69
C ALA A 356 -10.88 -10.46 2.54
N LEU A 357 -11.87 -9.92 3.25
CA LEU A 357 -11.65 -8.82 4.21
C LEU A 357 -10.65 -9.21 5.30
N GLY A 358 -10.76 -10.43 5.83
CA GLY A 358 -9.81 -10.98 6.80
C GLY A 358 -8.37 -10.98 6.31
N ALA A 359 -8.15 -11.37 5.05
CA ALA A 359 -6.84 -11.33 4.41
C ALA A 359 -6.29 -9.90 4.27
N VAL A 360 -7.12 -8.94 3.85
CA VAL A 360 -6.72 -7.51 3.81
C VAL A 360 -6.33 -7.02 5.20
N ILE A 361 -7.17 -7.25 6.22
CA ILE A 361 -6.90 -6.81 7.59
C ILE A 361 -5.62 -7.44 8.13
N TRP A 362 -5.40 -8.73 7.89
CA TRP A 362 -4.17 -9.42 8.29
C TRP A 362 -2.93 -8.75 7.68
N TYR A 363 -2.98 -8.42 6.39
CA TYR A 363 -1.87 -7.78 5.71
C TYR A 363 -1.63 -6.33 6.16
N LEU A 364 -2.70 -5.56 6.37
CA LEU A 364 -2.61 -4.21 6.94
C LEU A 364 -2.02 -4.24 8.36
N LYS A 365 -2.37 -5.26 9.17
CA LYS A 365 -1.80 -5.46 10.51
C LYS A 365 -0.30 -5.80 10.43
N ARG A 366 0.11 -6.63 9.46
CA ARG A 366 1.54 -6.87 9.19
C ARG A 366 2.28 -5.58 8.83
N CYS A 367 1.62 -4.67 8.13
CA CYS A 367 2.17 -3.37 7.74
C CYS A 367 2.05 -2.26 8.79
N LEU A 368 1.41 -2.56 9.92
CA LEU A 368 1.10 -1.62 11.02
C LEU A 368 0.30 -0.39 10.55
N VAL A 369 -0.71 -0.61 9.71
CA VAL A 369 -1.65 0.43 9.23
C VAL A 369 -3.11 -0.03 9.31
N ASP A 370 -3.38 -1.19 9.94
CA ASP A 370 -4.72 -1.75 10.14
C ASP A 370 -5.66 -0.79 10.86
N VAL A 371 -5.24 -0.26 12.01
CA VAL A 371 -6.11 0.61 12.81
C VAL A 371 -6.37 1.92 12.07
N ASP A 372 -5.38 2.48 11.39
CA ASP A 372 -5.53 3.72 10.61
C ASP A 372 -6.64 3.62 9.59
N MET A 373 -6.63 2.54 8.80
CA MET A 373 -7.59 2.34 7.72
C MET A 373 -8.97 1.96 8.28
N ILE A 374 -9.03 0.99 9.20
CA ILE A 374 -10.30 0.41 9.66
C ILE A 374 -11.08 1.41 10.52
N SER A 375 -10.40 2.21 11.35
CA SER A 375 -11.05 3.19 12.23
C SER A 375 -11.74 4.33 11.46
N MET A 376 -11.43 4.54 10.18
CA MET A 376 -12.16 5.47 9.30
C MET A 376 -13.58 4.99 8.97
N ARG A 377 -13.88 3.69 9.16
CA ARG A 377 -15.21 3.10 8.98
C ARG A 377 -15.81 3.26 7.58
N GLN A 378 -14.98 3.51 6.56
CA GLN A 378 -15.42 3.69 5.18
C GLN A 378 -15.51 2.34 4.45
N PHE A 379 -16.70 1.76 4.42
CA PHE A 379 -16.98 0.50 3.71
C PHE A 379 -18.09 0.69 2.68
N GLU A 380 -17.82 0.27 1.45
CA GLU A 380 -18.75 0.30 0.33
C GLU A 380 -18.98 -1.11 -0.23
N LEU A 381 -20.23 -1.39 -0.60
CA LEU A 381 -20.56 -2.64 -1.26
C LEU A 381 -20.17 -2.55 -2.74
N TYR A 382 -19.18 -3.33 -3.16
CA TYR A 382 -18.85 -3.49 -4.57
C TYR A 382 -19.96 -4.28 -5.28
N LYS A 383 -20.49 -3.69 -6.35
CA LYS A 383 -21.43 -4.33 -7.27
C LYS A 383 -20.82 -4.37 -8.67
N PRO A 384 -20.70 -5.56 -9.30
CA PRO A 384 -20.28 -5.67 -10.69
C PRO A 384 -21.10 -4.78 -11.63
N VAL A 385 -20.45 -4.24 -12.65
CA VAL A 385 -21.07 -3.36 -13.64
C VAL A 385 -22.18 -4.08 -14.42
N ASP A 386 -22.02 -5.39 -14.65
CA ASP A 386 -23.03 -6.24 -15.32
C ASP A 386 -24.35 -6.33 -14.54
N LEU A 387 -24.36 -5.98 -13.25
CA LEU A 387 -25.54 -5.97 -12.38
C LEU A 387 -26.13 -4.56 -12.21
N THR A 388 -25.65 -3.57 -12.96
CA THR A 388 -26.20 -2.21 -12.98
C THR A 388 -27.27 -2.04 -14.07
N GLY A 389 -28.31 -2.87 -13.99
CA GLY A 389 -29.61 -2.64 -14.65
C GLY A 389 -30.58 -1.89 -13.74
N PRO A 390 -31.80 -1.54 -14.21
CA PRO A 390 -32.82 -0.94 -13.33
C PRO A 390 -33.06 -1.83 -12.11
N LEU A 391 -33.46 -1.20 -11.00
CA LEU A 391 -33.70 -1.89 -9.72
C LEU A 391 -34.71 -3.05 -9.93
N PRO A 392 -34.56 -4.20 -9.24
CA PRO A 392 -35.52 -5.31 -9.33
C PRO A 392 -36.97 -4.98 -8.92
N GLU A 393 -37.21 -3.76 -8.42
CA GLU A 393 -38.52 -3.29 -7.96
C GLU A 393 -39.37 -2.64 -9.09
N GLU A 394 -38.82 -2.41 -10.28
CA GLU A 394 -39.58 -1.94 -11.43
C GLU A 394 -40.27 -3.12 -12.15
N LYS A 395 -41.55 -3.34 -11.82
CA LYS A 395 -42.36 -4.50 -12.27
C LYS A 395 -42.63 -4.58 -13.78
N GLU A 396 -42.23 -3.59 -14.58
CA GLU A 396 -42.35 -3.63 -16.05
C GLU A 396 -41.12 -3.02 -16.70
N GLU A 397 -40.32 -3.83 -17.41
CA GLU A 397 -39.21 -3.32 -18.22
C GLU A 397 -39.73 -2.64 -19.49
N PRO A 398 -39.48 -1.33 -19.70
CA PRO A 398 -39.80 -0.68 -20.95
C PRO A 398 -38.92 -1.26 -22.07
N LYS A 399 -39.53 -1.87 -23.10
CA LYS A 399 -38.81 -2.61 -24.16
C LYS A 399 -38.11 -1.71 -25.18
N THR A 400 -38.45 -0.43 -25.27
CA THR A 400 -37.89 0.55 -26.23
C THR A 400 -37.97 1.99 -25.70
N GLY A 401 -37.17 2.90 -26.26
CA GLY A 401 -37.22 4.34 -25.96
C GLY A 401 -36.29 4.83 -24.84
N GLU A 402 -36.35 6.11 -24.51
CA GLU A 402 -35.49 6.76 -23.49
C GLU A 402 -35.69 6.18 -22.07
N ALA A 403 -36.89 5.66 -21.78
CA ALA A 403 -37.19 4.98 -20.51
C ALA A 403 -36.39 3.68 -20.32
N LEU A 404 -36.05 2.96 -21.40
CA LEU A 404 -35.23 1.74 -21.32
C LEU A 404 -33.82 2.04 -20.78
N TRP A 405 -33.26 3.19 -21.14
CA TRP A 405 -31.88 3.58 -20.82
C TRP A 405 -31.75 4.26 -19.45
N ARG A 406 -32.87 4.65 -18.83
CA ARG A 406 -32.87 5.35 -17.54
C ARG A 406 -32.25 4.45 -16.46
N GLY A 407 -31.19 4.92 -15.81
CA GLY A 407 -30.49 4.19 -14.75
C GLY A 407 -29.58 3.04 -15.22
N ARG A 408 -29.53 2.73 -16.53
CA ARG A 408 -28.59 1.75 -17.10
C ARG A 408 -27.24 2.39 -17.36
N ARG A 409 -26.15 1.64 -17.18
CA ARG A 409 -24.78 2.10 -17.46
C ARG A 409 -24.22 1.39 -18.69
N LEU A 410 -23.43 2.10 -19.49
CA LEU A 410 -22.64 1.47 -20.55
C LEU A 410 -21.63 0.53 -19.89
N VAL A 411 -21.79 -0.76 -20.11
CA VAL A 411 -20.86 -1.77 -19.62
C VAL A 411 -19.67 -1.84 -20.57
N LEU A 412 -18.53 -1.30 -20.13
CA LEU A 412 -17.25 -1.51 -20.79
C LEU A 412 -16.48 -2.58 -20.03
N ASP A 413 -16.38 -3.77 -20.63
CA ASP A 413 -15.63 -4.88 -20.06
C ASP A 413 -14.11 -4.66 -20.14
N GLY A 414 -13.34 -5.47 -19.42
CA GLY A 414 -11.88 -5.31 -19.37
C GLY A 414 -11.20 -5.39 -20.74
N LEU A 415 -11.73 -6.17 -21.69
CA LEU A 415 -11.17 -6.27 -23.05
C LEU A 415 -11.48 -5.03 -23.89
N THR A 416 -12.70 -4.51 -23.84
CA THR A 416 -13.13 -3.29 -24.54
C THR A 416 -12.33 -2.09 -24.03
N LEU A 417 -12.17 -1.96 -22.71
CA LEU A 417 -11.36 -0.89 -22.12
C LEU A 417 -9.90 -0.93 -22.60
N LYS A 418 -9.35 -2.13 -22.76
CA LYS A 418 -8.00 -2.34 -23.30
C LYS A 418 -7.93 -1.98 -24.78
N HIS A 419 -8.84 -2.49 -25.61
CA HIS A 419 -8.82 -2.26 -27.06
C HIS A 419 -9.08 -0.79 -27.43
N LEU A 420 -9.86 -0.07 -26.63
CA LEU A 420 -10.11 1.36 -26.80
C LEU A 420 -8.99 2.25 -26.24
N ASN A 421 -7.94 1.67 -25.64
CA ASN A 421 -6.85 2.38 -24.96
C ASN A 421 -7.37 3.42 -23.96
N ILE A 422 -8.42 3.06 -23.21
CA ILE A 422 -9.03 3.91 -22.18
C ILE A 422 -8.27 3.78 -20.86
N VAL A 423 -7.87 2.56 -20.53
CA VAL A 423 -7.16 2.22 -19.28
C VAL A 423 -5.68 2.01 -19.60
N PRO A 424 -4.74 2.63 -18.87
CA PRO A 424 -3.32 2.39 -19.07
C PRO A 424 -2.99 0.93 -18.78
N PRO A 425 -2.02 0.33 -19.51
CA PRO A 425 -1.55 -0.99 -19.18
C PRO A 425 -1.10 -1.03 -17.72
N VAL A 426 -1.39 -2.14 -17.04
CA VAL A 426 -0.93 -2.41 -15.67
C VAL A 426 0.57 -2.69 -15.73
N GLY A 427 1.37 -1.66 -15.98
CA GLY A 427 2.83 -1.68 -16.09
C GLY A 427 3.48 -0.96 -14.92
N GLY A 428 4.72 -1.37 -14.59
CA GLY A 428 5.50 -0.86 -13.46
C GLY A 428 5.55 0.67 -13.38
N ILE A 429 5.76 1.17 -12.17
CA ILE A 429 5.62 2.56 -11.71
C ILE A 429 6.71 3.45 -12.33
N ASN A 430 6.69 3.56 -13.66
CA ASN A 430 7.43 4.59 -14.36
C ASN A 430 6.58 5.85 -14.26
N LYS A 431 7.18 6.90 -13.68
CA LYS A 431 6.59 8.22 -13.50
C LYS A 431 5.71 8.55 -14.71
N PHE A 432 4.39 8.54 -14.49
CA PHE A 432 3.45 9.05 -15.46
C PHE A 432 3.85 10.50 -15.71
N VAL A 433 4.40 10.77 -16.89
CA VAL A 433 4.65 12.14 -17.33
C VAL A 433 3.28 12.80 -17.30
N ALA A 434 3.18 14.00 -16.72
CA ALA A 434 1.93 14.72 -16.47
C ALA A 434 1.11 15.10 -17.73
N ARG A 435 1.32 14.43 -18.87
CA ARG A 435 0.68 14.62 -20.16
C ARG A 435 0.57 13.32 -21.00
N ASP A 436 0.65 12.13 -20.41
CA ASP A 436 0.35 10.91 -21.17
C ASP A 436 -1.14 10.88 -21.59
N PRO A 437 -1.47 10.83 -22.90
CA PRO A 437 -2.84 10.80 -23.37
C PRO A 437 -3.67 9.66 -22.78
N VAL A 438 -3.04 8.53 -22.42
CA VAL A 438 -3.75 7.37 -21.86
C VAL A 438 -4.16 7.62 -20.41
N THR A 439 -3.30 8.21 -19.57
CA THR A 439 -3.66 8.61 -18.20
C THR A 439 -4.79 9.64 -18.19
N ALA A 440 -4.76 10.61 -19.11
CA ALA A 440 -5.83 11.60 -19.24
C ALA A 440 -7.18 10.94 -19.62
N LYS A 441 -7.16 9.99 -20.56
CA LYS A 441 -8.34 9.19 -20.93
C LYS A 441 -8.86 8.36 -19.76
N TYR A 442 -7.98 7.77 -18.96
CA TYR A 442 -8.38 6.98 -17.80
C TYR A 442 -8.95 7.82 -16.67
N ALA A 443 -8.34 8.98 -16.39
CA ALA A 443 -8.89 9.95 -15.44
C ALA A 443 -10.27 10.42 -15.90
N LEU A 444 -10.42 10.78 -17.18
CA LEU A 444 -11.70 11.16 -17.77
C LEU A 444 -12.73 10.02 -17.71
N PHE A 445 -12.32 8.79 -18.03
CA PHE A 445 -13.18 7.61 -17.93
C PHE A 445 -13.64 7.37 -16.50
N ASN A 446 -12.75 7.47 -15.51
CA ASN A 446 -13.10 7.34 -14.10
C ASN A 446 -14.05 8.46 -13.66
N VAL A 447 -13.85 9.69 -14.13
CA VAL A 447 -14.76 10.80 -13.86
C VAL A 447 -16.13 10.54 -14.48
N ILE A 448 -16.20 10.17 -15.77
CA ILE A 448 -17.46 9.87 -16.48
C ILE A 448 -18.19 8.67 -15.86
N ASN A 449 -17.47 7.61 -15.48
CA ASN A 449 -18.09 6.43 -14.87
C ASN A 449 -18.57 6.69 -13.43
N LYS A 450 -17.92 7.59 -12.69
CA LYS A 450 -18.32 7.97 -11.33
C LYS A 450 -19.43 9.02 -11.33
N CYS A 451 -19.45 9.90 -12.32
CA CYS A 451 -20.43 10.96 -12.46
C CYS A 451 -21.50 10.56 -13.47
N ILE A 452 -22.67 10.11 -13.00
CA ILE A 452 -23.90 10.23 -13.79
C ILE A 452 -24.10 11.74 -13.94
N THR A 453 -23.57 12.33 -15.00
CA THR A 453 -23.80 13.74 -15.31
C THR A 453 -25.03 13.76 -16.19
N PRO A 454 -26.19 14.20 -15.71
CA PRO A 454 -27.36 14.32 -16.56
C PRO A 454 -27.00 15.20 -17.78
N ALA A 455 -27.54 14.88 -18.95
CA ALA A 455 -27.33 15.70 -20.14
C ALA A 455 -27.70 17.17 -19.87
N ASP A 456 -28.73 17.39 -19.06
CA ASP A 456 -29.20 18.70 -18.59
C ASP A 456 -28.13 19.46 -17.80
N ALA A 457 -27.29 18.76 -17.01
CA ALA A 457 -26.20 19.39 -16.28
C ALA A 457 -25.07 19.83 -17.23
N ILE A 458 -24.78 19.06 -18.28
CA ILE A 458 -23.81 19.44 -19.32
C ILE A 458 -24.33 20.66 -20.09
N GLN A 459 -25.59 20.63 -20.48
CA GLN A 459 -26.24 21.76 -21.13
C GLN A 459 -26.11 23.02 -20.28
N TRP A 460 -26.50 22.96 -19.01
CA TRP A 460 -26.40 24.08 -18.08
C TRP A 460 -24.96 24.61 -17.94
N VAL A 461 -23.95 23.74 -17.85
CA VAL A 461 -22.53 24.16 -17.79
C VAL A 461 -22.09 24.93 -19.04
N THR A 462 -22.71 24.68 -20.19
CA THR A 462 -22.37 25.33 -21.47
C THR A 462 -23.20 26.58 -21.77
N GLU A 463 -24.25 26.86 -20.99
CA GLU A 463 -25.11 28.03 -21.18
C GLU A 463 -24.38 29.35 -20.88
N ALA A 464 -24.73 30.40 -21.63
CA ALA A 464 -24.13 31.73 -21.45
C ALA A 464 -24.33 32.30 -20.04
N GLY A 465 -25.44 31.94 -19.38
CA GLY A 465 -25.80 32.39 -18.03
C GLY A 465 -24.92 31.81 -16.92
N SER A 466 -24.36 30.60 -17.10
CA SER A 466 -23.52 29.93 -16.10
C SER A 466 -22.02 30.14 -16.36
N LYS A 467 -21.62 30.53 -17.58
CA LYS A 467 -20.22 30.64 -18.02
C LYS A 467 -19.29 31.40 -17.06
N LYS A 468 -19.74 32.55 -16.53
CA LYS A 468 -18.95 33.34 -15.55
C LYS A 468 -18.71 32.58 -14.25
N PHE A 469 -19.74 31.91 -13.75
CA PHE A 469 -19.63 31.07 -12.56
C PHE A 469 -18.70 29.88 -12.82
N ILE A 470 -18.82 29.20 -13.96
CA ILE A 470 -17.98 28.05 -14.33
C ILE A 470 -16.50 28.44 -14.42
N GLN A 471 -16.18 29.59 -15.02
CA GLN A 471 -14.80 30.09 -15.07
C GLN A 471 -14.23 30.27 -13.66
N ARG A 472 -14.99 30.94 -12.77
CA ARG A 472 -14.59 31.16 -11.38
C ARG A 472 -14.50 29.85 -10.59
N ALA A 473 -15.44 28.94 -10.78
CA ALA A 473 -15.46 27.61 -10.18
C ALA A 473 -14.21 26.82 -10.57
N THR A 474 -13.81 26.87 -11.84
CA THR A 474 -12.60 26.20 -12.35
C THR A 474 -11.33 26.77 -11.72
N GLU A 475 -11.23 28.11 -11.61
CA GLU A 475 -10.10 28.77 -10.95
C GLU A 475 -10.03 28.46 -9.45
N CYS A 476 -11.19 28.35 -8.79
CA CYS A 476 -11.30 27.97 -7.38
C CYS A 476 -10.90 26.51 -7.17
N LEU A 477 -11.49 25.57 -7.92
CA LEU A 477 -11.24 24.13 -7.80
C LEU A 477 -9.79 23.75 -8.12
N ARG A 478 -9.11 24.49 -9.02
CA ARG A 478 -7.67 24.27 -9.29
C ARG A 478 -6.78 24.52 -8.07
N LYS A 479 -7.24 25.32 -7.10
CA LYS A 479 -6.52 25.62 -5.85
C LYS A 479 -6.91 24.69 -4.70
N VAL A 480 -7.93 23.84 -4.89
CA VAL A 480 -8.36 22.89 -3.87
C VAL A 480 -7.36 21.71 -3.87
N PRO A 481 -6.72 21.40 -2.74
CA PRO A 481 -5.81 20.25 -2.67
C PRO A 481 -6.61 18.94 -2.70
N ASP A 482 -5.91 17.81 -2.74
CA ASP A 482 -6.53 16.49 -2.57
C ASP A 482 -7.07 16.32 -1.13
N LEU A 483 -8.27 16.85 -0.91
CA LEU A 483 -8.94 16.87 0.39
C LEU A 483 -9.21 15.47 0.92
N GLU A 484 -9.48 14.50 0.06
CA GLU A 484 -9.79 13.13 0.45
C GLU A 484 -8.58 12.47 1.13
N ARG A 485 -7.40 12.56 0.50
CA ARG A 485 -6.15 12.07 1.11
C ARG A 485 -5.72 12.90 2.32
N LEU A 486 -5.94 14.22 2.31
CA LEU A 486 -5.65 15.06 3.48
C LEU A 486 -6.48 14.65 4.70
N VAL A 487 -7.77 14.34 4.53
CA VAL A 487 -8.63 13.84 5.61
C VAL A 487 -8.10 12.53 6.19
N GLN A 488 -7.66 11.60 5.34
CA GLN A 488 -7.03 10.34 5.79
C GLN A 488 -5.78 10.62 6.64
N LYS A 489 -4.90 11.52 6.19
CA LYS A 489 -3.68 11.87 6.95
C LYS A 489 -4.00 12.50 8.30
N ILE A 490 -4.93 13.46 8.31
CA ILE A 490 -5.36 14.15 9.53
C ILE A 490 -6.00 13.16 10.51
N HIS A 491 -6.82 12.22 10.01
CA HIS A 491 -7.36 11.12 10.81
C HIS A 491 -6.24 10.34 11.49
N THR A 492 -5.23 9.88 10.75
CA THR A 492 -4.07 9.16 11.32
C THR A 492 -3.36 9.99 12.40
N PHE A 493 -3.22 11.30 12.24
CA PHE A 493 -2.58 12.16 13.25
C PHE A 493 -3.39 12.28 14.53
N GLY A 494 -4.72 12.24 14.44
CA GLY A 494 -5.65 12.36 15.57
C GLY A 494 -5.97 11.03 16.26
N LEU A 495 -5.47 9.89 15.77
CA LEU A 495 -5.80 8.60 16.32
C LEU A 495 -5.16 8.36 17.70
N LYS A 496 -6.02 8.14 18.71
CA LYS A 496 -5.60 7.78 20.07
C LYS A 496 -4.70 6.53 20.09
N TYR A 497 -5.08 5.49 19.35
CA TYR A 497 -4.29 4.27 19.21
C TYR A 497 -2.86 4.54 18.69
N ARG A 498 -2.73 5.44 17.72
CA ARG A 498 -1.43 5.84 17.16
C ARG A 498 -0.57 6.54 18.20
N ALA A 499 -1.16 7.30 19.13
CA ALA A 499 -0.45 7.99 20.20
C ALA A 499 -0.05 7.06 21.36
N GLU A 500 -0.90 6.10 21.73
CA GLU A 500 -0.73 5.33 22.97
C GLU A 500 -0.06 3.96 22.76
N GLU A 501 -0.48 3.20 21.74
CA GLU A 501 -0.10 1.79 21.61
C GLU A 501 0.88 1.53 20.45
N HIS A 502 0.68 2.21 19.33
CA HIS A 502 1.43 1.97 18.10
C HIS A 502 2.94 2.24 18.27
N PRO A 503 3.86 1.40 17.77
CA PRO A 503 5.31 1.58 17.99
C PRO A 503 5.87 2.92 17.49
N ASP A 504 5.25 3.48 16.47
CA ASP A 504 5.60 4.80 15.94
C ASP A 504 5.38 5.97 16.92
N SER A 505 4.59 5.82 17.99
CA SER A 505 4.50 6.85 19.04
C SER A 505 5.75 6.95 19.90
N ARG A 506 6.51 5.85 20.00
CA ARG A 506 7.74 5.75 20.79
C ARG A 506 8.99 5.98 19.93
N ALA A 507 8.82 6.07 18.61
CA ALA A 507 9.91 6.26 17.67
C ALA A 507 10.64 7.59 17.92
N GLN A 508 11.97 7.51 18.02
CA GLN A 508 12.85 8.65 18.23
C GLN A 508 13.17 9.32 16.90
N MET A 509 12.43 10.39 16.59
CA MET A 509 12.61 11.20 15.38
C MET A 509 13.58 12.36 15.62
N PHE A 510 14.53 12.56 14.70
CA PHE A 510 15.50 13.66 14.80
C PHE A 510 15.04 14.92 14.07
N GLU A 511 14.07 14.81 13.16
CA GLU A 511 13.53 15.93 12.36
C GLU A 511 12.12 16.36 12.82
N THR A 512 11.81 16.21 14.11
CA THR A 512 10.48 16.45 14.69
C THR A 512 9.89 17.82 14.33
N MET A 513 10.70 18.89 14.34
CA MET A 513 10.23 20.23 13.97
C MET A 513 9.77 20.32 12.52
N ARG A 514 10.46 19.63 11.61
CA ARG A 514 10.08 19.54 10.19
C ARG A 514 8.75 18.82 10.03
N TYR A 515 8.57 17.70 10.72
CA TYR A 515 7.33 16.93 10.67
C TYR A 515 6.15 17.67 11.28
N ASN A 516 6.34 18.38 12.40
CA ASN A 516 5.29 19.19 13.01
C ASN A 516 4.85 20.34 12.08
N LYS A 517 5.79 21.01 11.41
CA LYS A 517 5.47 22.03 10.39
C LYS A 517 4.65 21.45 9.24
N ARG A 518 4.96 20.23 8.78
CA ARG A 518 4.18 19.54 7.73
C ARG A 518 2.76 19.20 8.19
N LYS A 519 2.61 18.63 9.39
CA LYS A 519 1.28 18.33 9.97
C LYS A 519 0.39 19.57 10.05
N ILE A 520 0.94 20.69 10.54
CA ILE A 520 0.21 21.96 10.63
C ILE A 520 -0.15 22.46 9.22
N ARG A 521 0.79 22.39 8.27
CA ARG A 521 0.54 22.79 6.87
C ARG A 521 -0.58 21.96 6.23
N ASP A 522 -0.56 20.64 6.39
CA ASP A 522 -1.58 19.74 5.84
C ASP A 522 -2.96 20.08 6.43
N LEU A 523 -3.04 20.37 7.73
CA LEU A 523 -4.27 20.80 8.39
C LEU A 523 -4.78 22.14 7.85
N VAL A 524 -3.91 23.15 7.73
CA VAL A 524 -4.27 24.47 7.18
C VAL A 524 -4.74 24.34 5.73
N GLN A 525 -4.03 23.56 4.91
CA GLN A 525 -4.43 23.31 3.52
C GLN A 525 -5.80 22.64 3.41
N ALA A 526 -6.10 21.68 4.31
CA ALA A 526 -7.42 21.07 4.36
C ALA A 526 -8.51 22.08 4.72
N LEU A 527 -8.31 22.89 5.76
CA LEU A 527 -9.26 23.91 6.20
C LEU A 527 -9.54 24.93 5.09
N GLU A 528 -8.50 25.53 4.51
CA GLU A 528 -8.67 26.50 3.42
C GLU A 528 -9.32 25.86 2.18
N GLY A 529 -9.02 24.58 1.91
CA GLY A 529 -9.64 23.84 0.81
C GLY A 529 -11.14 23.64 1.02
N PHE A 530 -11.57 23.27 2.22
CA PHE A 530 -13.00 23.17 2.57
C PHE A 530 -13.70 24.53 2.53
N GLU A 531 -13.08 25.60 3.05
CA GLU A 531 -13.62 26.96 2.98
C GLU A 531 -13.89 27.39 1.53
N ARG A 532 -12.91 27.19 0.63
CA ARG A 532 -13.07 27.48 -0.81
C ARG A 532 -14.23 26.72 -1.44
N VAL A 533 -14.39 25.44 -1.11
CA VAL A 533 -15.52 24.62 -1.61
C VAL A 533 -16.86 25.11 -1.05
N LEU A 534 -16.92 25.52 0.22
CA LEU A 534 -18.13 26.05 0.85
C LEU A 534 -18.52 27.42 0.27
N GLU A 535 -17.55 28.30 0.02
CA GLU A 535 -17.78 29.59 -0.65
C GLU A 535 -18.35 29.37 -2.05
N LEU A 536 -17.74 28.46 -2.82
CA LEU A 536 -18.20 28.12 -4.18
C LEU A 536 -19.64 27.57 -4.16
N ARG A 537 -19.95 26.67 -3.21
CA ARG A 537 -21.30 26.15 -3.01
C ARG A 537 -22.30 27.27 -2.66
N SER A 538 -21.93 28.17 -1.76
CA SER A 538 -22.79 29.31 -1.38
C SER A 538 -23.05 30.26 -2.55
N GLU A 539 -22.03 30.52 -3.37
CA GLU A 539 -22.18 31.31 -4.60
C GLU A 539 -23.11 30.61 -5.61
N PHE A 540 -22.96 29.29 -5.79
CA PHE A 540 -23.86 28.50 -6.63
C PHE A 540 -25.30 28.60 -6.15
N MET A 541 -25.55 28.36 -4.85
CA MET A 541 -26.90 28.42 -4.28
C MET A 541 -27.52 29.81 -4.36
N ARG A 542 -26.73 30.87 -4.25
CA ARG A 542 -27.22 32.26 -4.37
C ARG A 542 -27.65 32.60 -5.80
N ASN A 543 -26.86 32.17 -6.78
CA ASN A 543 -27.08 32.55 -8.19
C ASN A 543 -28.02 31.59 -8.92
N PHE A 544 -28.09 30.32 -8.50
CA PHE A 544 -28.78 29.24 -9.23
C PHE A 544 -29.66 28.35 -8.32
N GLY A 545 -29.81 28.67 -7.03
CA GLY A 545 -30.56 27.83 -6.08
C GLY A 545 -32.05 27.65 -6.41
N SER A 546 -32.65 28.53 -7.19
CA SER A 546 -34.03 28.40 -7.68
C SER A 546 -34.20 27.39 -8.82
N ILE A 547 -33.13 27.10 -9.58
CA ILE A 547 -33.10 26.14 -10.71
C ILE A 547 -32.95 24.69 -10.18
N SER A 548 -32.41 24.54 -8.97
CA SER A 548 -31.99 23.25 -8.37
C SER A 548 -33.11 22.28 -7.98
N ARG A 549 -34.39 22.67 -7.96
CA ARG A 549 -35.49 21.72 -7.61
C ARG A 549 -35.89 20.79 -8.76
N SER A 550 -35.53 21.12 -10.00
CA SER A 550 -35.95 20.35 -11.18
C SER A 550 -34.80 19.59 -11.85
N ALA A 551 -33.54 19.97 -11.60
CA ALA A 551 -32.36 19.44 -12.31
C ALA A 551 -31.42 18.57 -11.44
N CYS A 552 -31.69 18.42 -10.14
CA CYS A 552 -30.93 17.55 -9.24
C CYS A 552 -31.78 16.37 -8.75
N ILE A 553 -32.10 15.44 -9.65
CA ILE A 553 -32.46 14.05 -9.32
C ILE A 553 -31.62 13.13 -10.20
#